data_AF-A0A163VMJ9-F1
#
_entry.id   AF-A0A163VMJ9-F1
#
_cell.length_a   1.000
_cell.length_b   1.000
_cell.length_c   1.000
_cell.angle_alpha   90.00
_cell.angle_beta   90.00
_cell.angle_gamma   90.00
#
_symmetry.space_group_name_H-M   'P 1'
#
loop_
_entity.id
_entity.type
_entity.pdbx_description
1 polymer ?
#
loop_
_entity_poly.entity_id
_entity_poly.type
_entity_poly.pdbx_seq_one_letter_code
_entity_poly.pdbx_strand_id
1 'polypeptide(L)' 'MYYRGRDMTLTHKGMRISESDWAIFLQHADATLKRCEVPQAEYDKLVAFVQSTKGEIVEV' A
#
# COMPACT_ATOMS: atom_id res chain seq x y z
N MET A 1 11.21 -11.46 -2.49
CA MET A 1 11.53 -10.07 -2.85
C MET A 1 12.83 -9.68 -2.17
N TYR A 2 13.80 -9.06 -2.85
CA TYR A 2 15.05 -8.62 -2.21
C TYR A 2 15.01 -7.11 -1.96
N TYR A 3 14.39 -6.73 -0.85
CA TYR A 3 14.38 -5.35 -0.35
C TYR A 3 15.27 -5.30 0.91
N ARG A 4 16.22 -4.36 0.96
CA ARG A 4 17.20 -4.22 2.06
C ARG A 4 16.83 -3.14 3.08
N GLY A 5 15.69 -2.48 2.90
CA GLY A 5 15.18 -1.51 3.87
C GLY A 5 14.51 -2.19 5.07
N ARG A 6 13.96 -1.37 5.98
CA ARG A 6 13.19 -1.85 7.13
C ARG A 6 11.92 -2.56 6.66
N ASP A 7 11.48 -3.57 7.40
CA ASP A 7 10.22 -4.25 7.13
C ASP A 7 9.01 -3.32 7.40
N MET A 8 7.85 -3.72 6.87
CA MET A 8 6.63 -2.89 6.96
C MET A 8 6.16 -2.73 8.40
N THR A 9 6.29 -3.76 9.24
CA THR A 9 5.88 -3.70 10.65
C THR A 9 6.74 -2.70 11.43
N LEU A 10 8.07 -2.85 11.39
CA LEU A 10 9.00 -1.98 12.10
C LEU A 10 8.90 -0.51 11.65
N THR A 11 8.59 -0.29 10.38
CA THR A 11 8.50 1.06 9.82
C THR A 11 7.26 1.81 10.31
N HIS A 12 6.12 1.12 10.48
CA HIS A 12 4.82 1.76 10.76
C HIS A 12 4.31 1.56 12.18
N LYS A 13 4.96 0.69 12.97
CA LYS A 13 4.57 0.42 14.36
C LYS A 13 4.46 1.70 15.20
N GLY A 14 3.34 1.88 15.88
CA GLY A 14 3.05 2.99 16.77
C GLY A 14 2.56 4.26 16.08
N MET A 15 2.38 4.23 14.75
CA MET A 15 1.80 5.35 14.00
C MET A 15 0.27 5.41 14.12
N ARG A 16 -0.38 4.36 14.62
CA ARG A 16 -1.85 4.27 14.76
C ARG A 16 -2.59 4.53 13.45
N ILE A 17 -2.01 4.05 12.34
CA ILE A 17 -2.63 4.14 11.01
C ILE A 17 -3.94 3.37 11.06
N SER A 18 -5.03 4.06 10.72
CA SER A 18 -6.37 3.48 10.76
C SER A 18 -6.79 2.86 9.42
N GLU A 19 -7.85 2.06 9.46
CA GLU A 19 -8.57 1.61 8.25
C GLU A 19 -8.97 2.78 7.32
N SER A 20 -9.35 3.93 7.90
CA SER A 20 -9.69 5.12 7.14
C SER A 20 -8.47 5.73 6.44
N ASP A 21 -7.33 5.82 7.15
CA ASP A 21 -6.09 6.34 6.57
C ASP A 21 -5.61 5.45 5.41
N TRP A 22 -5.71 4.13 5.59
CA TRP A 22 -5.41 3.16 4.54
C TRP A 22 -6.31 3.32 3.31
N ALA A 23 -7.62 3.48 3.51
CA ALA A 23 -8.55 3.71 2.41
C ALA A 23 -8.25 5.00 1.63
N ILE A 24 -7.91 6.09 2.34
CA ILE A 24 -7.51 7.36 1.73
C ILE A 24 -6.20 7.18 0.93
N PHE A 25 -5.22 6.49 1.48
CA PHE A 25 -3.99 6.16 0.77
C PHE A 25 -4.26 5.40 -0.54
N LEU A 26 -5.11 4.37 -0.49
CA LEU A 26 -5.47 3.59 -1.67
C LEU A 26 -6.19 4.42 -2.75
N GLN A 27 -7.02 5.39 -2.36
CA GLN A 27 -7.66 6.31 -3.31
C GLN A 27 -6.62 7.16 -4.05
N HIS A 28 -5.62 7.70 -3.34
CA HIS A 28 -4.55 8.47 -3.96
C HIS A 28 -3.64 7.60 -4.84
N ALA A 29 -3.32 6.38 -4.41
CA ALA A 29 -2.54 5.43 -5.19
C ALA A 29 -3.27 5.04 -6.47
N ASP A 30 -4.56 4.68 -6.40
CA ASP A 30 -5.40 4.36 -7.55
C ASP A 30 -5.46 5.51 -8.56
N ALA A 31 -5.74 6.73 -8.09
CA ALA A 31 -5.79 7.91 -8.94
C ALA A 31 -4.46 8.16 -9.67
N THR A 32 -3.33 7.91 -8.99
CA THR A 32 -1.99 8.04 -9.57
C THR A 32 -1.76 7.01 -10.66
N LEU A 33 -2.08 5.73 -10.42
CA LEU A 33 -1.90 4.67 -11.41
C LEU A 33 -2.76 4.90 -12.65
N LYS A 34 -4.01 5.35 -12.46
CA LYS A 34 -4.89 5.75 -13.57
C LYS A 34 -4.33 6.93 -14.35
N ARG A 35 -3.81 7.95 -13.66
CA ARG A 35 -3.21 9.14 -14.30
C ARG A 35 -1.98 8.79 -15.14
N CYS A 36 -1.22 7.78 -14.72
CA CYS A 36 -0.05 7.24 -15.42
C CYS A 36 -0.42 6.23 -16.51
N GLU A 37 -1.71 5.95 -16.73
CA GLU A 37 -2.19 5.01 -17.75
C GLU A 37 -1.54 3.63 -17.63
N VAL A 38 -1.34 3.16 -16.39
CA VAL A 38 -0.74 1.85 -16.12
C VAL A 38 -1.63 0.75 -16.73
N PRO A 39 -1.08 -0.18 -17.52
CA PRO A 39 -1.90 -1.23 -18.11
C PRO A 39 -2.51 -2.14 -17.03
N GLN A 40 -3.69 -2.70 -17.32
CA GLN A 40 -4.50 -3.38 -16.30
C GLN A 40 -3.78 -4.53 -15.61
N ALA A 41 -2.98 -5.32 -16.35
CA ALA A 41 -2.28 -6.46 -15.78
C ALA A 41 -1.22 -6.06 -14.74
N GLU A 42 -0.52 -4.95 -14.97
CA GLU A 42 0.46 -4.35 -14.07
C GLU A 42 -0.23 -3.69 -12.88
N TYR A 43 -1.34 -2.99 -13.13
CA TYR A 43 -2.19 -2.39 -12.10
C TYR A 43 -2.65 -3.46 -11.10
N ASP A 44 -3.22 -4.57 -11.58
CA ASP A 44 -3.77 -5.62 -10.73
C ASP A 44 -2.69 -6.26 -9.84
N LYS A 45 -1.50 -6.52 -10.42
CA LYS A 45 -0.35 -7.06 -9.68
C LYS A 45 0.14 -6.10 -8.60
N LEU A 46 0.21 -4.81 -8.92
CA LEU A 46 0.66 -3.79 -7.97
C LEU A 46 -0.36 -3.62 -6.84
N VAL A 47 -1.65 -3.52 -7.15
CA VAL A 47 -2.70 -3.42 -6.14
C VAL A 47 -2.70 -4.65 -5.23
N ALA A 48 -2.60 -5.85 -5.78
CA ALA A 48 -2.52 -7.07 -4.98
C ALA A 48 -1.30 -7.08 -4.04
N PHE A 49 -0.13 -6.65 -4.54
CA PHE A 49 1.08 -6.54 -3.73
C PHE A 49 0.92 -5.50 -2.60
N VAL A 50 0.40 -4.30 -2.88
CA VAL A 50 0.18 -3.26 -1.86
C VAL A 50 -0.84 -3.72 -0.82
N GLN A 51 -1.92 -4.38 -1.24
CA GLN A 51 -2.92 -4.90 -0.29
C GLN A 51 -2.33 -5.96 0.64
N SER A 52 -1.35 -6.76 0.19
CA SER A 52 -0.72 -7.78 1.02
C SER A 52 0.05 -7.24 2.22
N THR A 53 0.48 -5.97 2.19
CA THR A 53 1.22 -5.34 3.30
C THR A 53 0.31 -4.72 4.36
N LYS A 54 -1.00 -4.65 4.12
CA LYS A 54 -1.97 -3.99 5.01
C LYS A 54 -1.86 -4.48 6.46
N GLY A 55 -1.76 -5.80 6.65
CA GLY A 55 -1.69 -6.42 7.98
C GLY A 55 -0.43 -6.09 8.78
N GLU A 56 0.60 -5.56 8.12
CA GLU A 56 1.84 -5.09 8.76
C GLU A 56 1.81 -3.58 9.07
N ILE A 57 0.84 -2.84 8.53
CA ILE A 57 0.81 -1.37 8.53
C ILE A 57 -0.36 -0.80 9.34
N VAL A 58 -1.57 -1.37 9.19
CA VAL A 58 -2.80 -0.85 9.82
C VAL A 58 -2.92 -1.37 11.25
N GLU A 59 -3.16 -0.46 12.19
CA GLU A 59 -3.21 -0.77 13.64
C GLU A 59 -4.59 -0.52 14.28
N VAL A 60 -5.42 0.34 13.69
CA VAL A 60 -6.67 0.85 14.32
C VAL A 60 -7.88 0.80 13.38
#